data_AF-A0A8J2AFU3-F1
#
_entry.id   AF-A0A8J2AFU3-F1
#
_cell.length_a   1.000
_cell.length_b   1.000
_cell.length_c   1.000
_cell.angle_alpha   90.00
_cell.angle_beta   90.00
_cell.angle_gamma   90.00
#
_symmetry.space_group_name_H-M   'P 1'
#
loop_
_entity.id
_entity.type
_entity.pdbx_description
1 polymer ?
#
loop_
_entity_poly.entity_id
_entity_poly.type
_entity_poly.pdbx_seq_one_letter_code
_entity_poly.pdbx_strand_id
1 'polypeptide(L)'
;MGAAIGRKQLRQVAIDDNANYFRDTQERKDIEWRDRPDAEVVIGDCRSPEWEQADSIVFSRPADWTLKHTRQGRFFSKVYRFIGTWKIDQNCLFLRWDGRDGQMDVLRADRIDIAYSNPQTKMTLRVTEPDVVPFWFTPDCVSKRFERSDESLKNFECGVCYFELWKTKAAAMRRYTRRVCEHYVHYECATHLLDEARTEHGRSEAECPVCGARFNEVKEVPDILKDPRAWFQIVDADYGGELNRAEVLNGLGTTLPIAREKLENAIENHWHEWDPDGSGTITAREFMLSGVGLKDYIIRHIKDLEAKGMGAAALADIPDLDTHPYEWFEYWDADGSGTLEQHELVRAFIRTFCVTNWGEPILRRAFDMRKLAVVVWNELGFHPLDSIDFETFLEPDGLADTFIHNQIHLNAFGSGSAGF
;
A
#
# COMPACT_ATOMS: atom_id res chain seq x y z
N MET A 1 -35.94 -61.33 22.28
CA MET A 1 -36.05 -60.08 21.48
C MET A 1 -35.16 -59.04 22.13
N GLY A 2 -33.95 -58.85 21.59
CA GLY A 2 -32.96 -57.94 22.15
C GLY A 2 -31.63 -58.12 21.43
N ALA A 3 -30.95 -57.00 21.18
CA ALA A 3 -29.61 -56.86 20.61
C ALA A 3 -29.45 -57.04 19.09
N ALA A 4 -29.81 -56.00 18.31
CA ALA A 4 -29.24 -55.79 16.97
C ALA A 4 -29.30 -54.33 16.44
N ILE A 5 -29.44 -53.32 17.32
CA ILE A 5 -29.45 -51.91 16.90
C ILE A 5 -28.53 -51.16 17.86
N GLY A 6 -27.27 -50.95 17.45
CA GLY A 6 -26.30 -50.27 18.31
C GLY A 6 -24.85 -50.24 17.82
N ARG A 7 -24.55 -50.70 16.59
CA ARG A 7 -23.18 -50.64 16.03
C ARG A 7 -23.04 -49.88 14.70
N LYS A 8 -24.15 -49.44 14.09
CA LYS A 8 -24.10 -48.60 12.87
C LYS A 8 -24.17 -47.09 13.13
N GLN A 9 -24.70 -46.64 14.26
CA GLN A 9 -24.78 -45.20 14.57
C GLN A 9 -23.53 -44.61 15.22
N LEU A 10 -22.66 -45.42 15.84
CA LEU A 10 -21.40 -44.94 16.44
C LEU A 10 -20.22 -44.87 15.46
N ARG A 11 -20.39 -45.37 14.22
CA ARG A 11 -19.36 -45.25 13.16
C ARG A 11 -19.59 -44.06 12.23
N GLN A 12 -20.79 -43.48 12.21
CA GLN A 12 -21.08 -42.31 11.38
C GLN A 12 -20.72 -41.01 12.10
N VAL A 13 -20.97 -40.91 13.41
CA VAL A 13 -20.62 -39.72 14.22
C VAL A 13 -19.10 -39.50 14.33
N ALA A 14 -18.30 -40.58 14.36
CA ALA A 14 -16.84 -40.46 14.42
C ALA A 14 -16.16 -40.12 13.07
N ILE A 15 -16.89 -40.18 11.95
CA ILE A 15 -16.39 -39.78 10.63
C ILE A 15 -16.78 -38.32 10.34
N ASP A 16 -17.94 -37.88 10.81
CA ASP A 16 -18.41 -36.50 10.64
C ASP A 16 -17.68 -35.51 11.57
N ASP A 17 -17.26 -35.93 12.78
CA ASP A 17 -16.47 -35.08 13.69
C ASP A 17 -15.00 -34.89 13.25
N ASN A 18 -14.42 -35.84 12.50
CA ASN A 18 -13.07 -35.71 11.94
C ASN A 18 -13.06 -34.90 10.64
N ALA A 19 -14.15 -34.88 9.86
CA ALA A 19 -14.26 -34.07 8.66
C ALA A 19 -14.40 -32.57 8.98
N ASN A 20 -15.06 -32.22 10.08
CA ASN A 20 -15.16 -30.83 10.54
C ASN A 20 -13.87 -30.34 11.23
N TYR A 21 -13.12 -31.22 11.91
CA TYR A 21 -11.81 -30.86 12.47
C TYR A 21 -10.74 -30.64 11.38
N PHE A 22 -10.81 -31.37 10.26
CA PHE A 22 -9.93 -31.12 9.11
C PHE A 22 -10.35 -29.92 8.25
N ARG A 23 -11.64 -29.58 8.17
CA ARG A 23 -12.10 -28.34 7.51
C ARG A 23 -11.78 -27.09 8.32
N ASP A 24 -11.96 -27.10 9.64
CA ASP A 24 -11.70 -25.95 10.52
C ASP A 24 -10.19 -25.72 10.74
N THR A 25 -9.33 -26.72 10.52
CA THR A 25 -7.85 -26.54 10.53
C THR A 25 -7.26 -26.17 9.17
N GLN A 26 -8.02 -26.29 8.09
CA GLN A 26 -7.62 -25.88 6.75
C GLN A 26 -8.13 -24.47 6.43
N GLU A 27 -9.35 -24.09 6.85
CA GLU A 27 -9.84 -22.71 6.78
C GLU A 27 -9.11 -21.76 7.76
N ARG A 28 -8.54 -22.26 8.85
CA ARG A 28 -7.68 -21.46 9.75
C ARG A 28 -6.24 -21.27 9.25
N LYS A 29 -5.83 -21.94 8.17
CA LYS A 29 -4.49 -21.75 7.57
C LYS A 29 -4.45 -20.73 6.45
N ASP A 30 -5.61 -20.25 6.00
CA ASP A 30 -5.69 -19.37 4.83
C ASP A 30 -5.85 -17.87 5.18
N ILE A 31 -5.83 -17.50 6.47
CA ILE A 31 -6.00 -16.09 6.93
C ILE A 31 -4.82 -15.64 7.84
N GLU A 32 -3.68 -16.34 7.81
CA GLU A 32 -2.39 -15.88 8.38
C GLU A 32 -1.40 -15.37 7.31
N TRP A 33 -1.90 -15.03 6.11
CA TRP A 33 -1.09 -14.69 4.93
C TRP A 33 -0.76 -13.20 4.74
N ARG A 34 -0.57 -12.44 5.82
CA ARG A 34 -0.07 -11.07 5.70
C ARG A 34 1.08 -10.85 6.66
N ASP A 35 2.23 -10.52 6.06
CA ASP A 35 3.57 -10.46 6.64
C ASP A 35 4.22 -11.83 6.95
N ARG A 36 5.01 -12.37 6.02
CA ARG A 36 6.13 -13.27 6.37
C ARG A 36 7.49 -12.56 6.22
N PRO A 37 7.81 -11.56 7.05
CA PRO A 37 9.19 -11.11 7.27
C PRO A 37 10.08 -12.22 7.88
N ASP A 38 9.46 -13.35 8.27
CA ASP A 38 10.08 -14.44 9.02
C ASP A 38 10.47 -15.67 8.18
N ALA A 39 10.35 -15.63 6.85
CA ALA A 39 10.93 -16.70 6.04
C ALA A 39 12.44 -16.77 6.33
N GLU A 40 12.87 -17.84 7.01
CA GLU A 40 14.27 -18.06 7.35
C GLU A 40 15.09 -18.48 6.14
N VAL A 41 14.41 -18.99 5.11
CA VAL A 41 15.01 -19.43 3.87
C VAL A 41 14.20 -18.99 2.66
N VAL A 42 14.91 -18.76 1.55
CA VAL A 42 14.36 -18.65 0.20
C VAL A 42 14.92 -19.79 -0.62
N ILE A 43 14.09 -20.47 -1.39
CA ILE A 43 14.47 -21.56 -2.28
C ILE A 43 14.24 -21.08 -3.70
N GLY A 44 15.24 -21.27 -4.56
CA GLY A 44 15.11 -21.00 -5.99
C GLY A 44 15.63 -22.14 -6.84
N ASP A 45 14.89 -22.46 -7.89
CA ASP A 45 15.31 -23.36 -8.95
C ASP A 45 16.31 -22.66 -9.85
N CYS A 46 17.49 -23.25 -9.98
CA CYS A 46 18.62 -22.68 -10.68
C CYS A 46 19.07 -23.56 -11.84
N ARG A 47 19.33 -22.94 -13.00
CA ARG A 47 19.85 -23.61 -14.19
C ARG A 47 21.10 -22.90 -14.67
N SER A 48 22.11 -23.66 -15.07
CA SER A 48 23.32 -23.14 -15.72
C SER A 48 23.68 -24.04 -16.90
N PRO A 49 24.18 -23.52 -18.04
CA PRO A 49 24.61 -24.35 -19.16
C PRO A 49 25.76 -25.31 -18.83
N GLU A 50 26.54 -24.99 -17.78
CA GLU A 50 27.64 -25.82 -17.31
C GLU A 50 27.18 -27.01 -16.45
N TRP A 51 25.89 -27.06 -16.09
CA TRP A 51 25.32 -28.05 -15.19
C TRP A 51 24.55 -29.11 -15.96
N GLU A 52 24.75 -30.38 -15.60
CA GLU A 52 24.04 -31.51 -16.23
C GLU A 52 22.53 -31.50 -15.92
N GLN A 53 22.17 -31.01 -14.73
CA GLN A 53 20.80 -30.88 -14.26
C GLN A 53 20.58 -29.59 -13.48
N ALA A 54 19.32 -29.14 -13.42
CA ALA A 54 18.90 -28.02 -12.58
C ALA A 54 19.18 -28.30 -11.10
N ASP A 55 19.46 -27.25 -10.34
CA ASP A 55 19.69 -27.33 -8.90
C ASP A 55 18.63 -26.52 -8.15
N SER A 56 18.39 -26.86 -6.89
CA SER A 56 17.59 -26.08 -5.96
C SER A 56 18.55 -25.40 -4.96
N ILE A 57 18.64 -24.08 -5.04
CA ILE A 57 19.49 -23.26 -4.18
C ILE A 57 18.67 -22.76 -3.00
N VAL A 58 19.17 -22.97 -1.79
CA VAL A 58 18.56 -22.51 -0.54
C VAL A 58 19.38 -21.36 0.01
N PHE A 59 18.79 -20.16 0.05
CA PHE A 59 19.35 -18.94 0.62
C PHE A 59 18.89 -18.81 2.07
N SER A 60 19.81 -18.58 3.00
CA SER A 60 19.47 -18.34 4.41
C SER A 60 19.35 -16.85 4.70
N ARG A 61 18.41 -16.49 5.59
CA ARG A 61 18.28 -15.14 6.14
C ARG A 61 19.61 -14.65 6.75
N PRO A 62 19.99 -13.37 6.57
CA PRO A 62 21.17 -12.79 7.24
C PRO A 62 21.07 -12.90 8.76
N ALA A 63 22.19 -13.19 9.44
CA ALA A 63 22.23 -13.26 10.90
C ALA A 63 21.96 -11.90 11.57
N ASP A 64 22.34 -10.80 10.89
CA ASP A 64 22.16 -9.42 11.35
C ASP A 64 21.30 -8.64 10.35
N TRP A 65 20.03 -9.03 10.24
CA TRP A 65 19.08 -8.38 9.33
C TRP A 65 18.58 -7.03 9.87
N THR A 66 18.85 -6.71 11.15
CA THR A 66 18.47 -5.44 11.79
C THR A 66 19.19 -4.24 11.20
N LEU A 67 20.35 -4.46 10.57
CA LEU A 67 21.03 -3.46 9.76
C LEU A 67 20.33 -3.41 8.40
N LYS A 68 19.43 -2.42 8.22
CA LYS A 68 18.61 -2.17 7.02
C LYS A 68 19.37 -2.15 5.68
N HIS A 69 20.71 -2.17 5.68
CA HIS A 69 21.55 -1.99 4.50
C HIS A 69 22.36 -3.24 4.08
N THR A 70 22.31 -4.34 4.83
CA THR A 70 23.09 -5.55 4.50
C THR A 70 22.20 -6.72 4.09
N ARG A 71 21.82 -6.76 2.81
CA ARG A 71 21.14 -7.93 2.20
C ARG A 71 22.18 -8.95 1.73
N GLN A 72 22.78 -9.68 2.68
CA GLN A 72 23.78 -10.71 2.37
C GLN A 72 23.69 -11.90 3.34
N GLY A 73 23.96 -13.11 2.85
CA GLY A 73 23.84 -14.31 3.67
C GLY A 73 24.58 -15.50 3.07
N ARG A 74 24.25 -16.70 3.55
CA ARG A 74 24.77 -17.96 3.04
C ARG A 74 23.75 -18.60 2.11
N PHE A 75 24.22 -19.40 1.17
CA PHE A 75 23.36 -20.29 0.41
C PHE A 75 23.95 -21.67 0.29
N PHE A 76 23.10 -22.64 -0.03
CA PHE A 76 23.45 -24.04 -0.24
C PHE A 76 22.77 -24.60 -1.49
N SER A 77 23.54 -25.26 -2.34
CA SER A 77 23.06 -25.96 -3.54
C SER A 77 22.75 -27.42 -3.19
N LYS A 78 21.51 -27.87 -3.43
CA LYS A 78 21.07 -29.21 -2.98
C LYS A 78 21.70 -30.35 -3.79
N VAL A 79 21.85 -30.16 -5.09
CA VAL A 79 22.33 -31.17 -6.04
C VAL A 79 23.85 -31.21 -6.05
N TYR A 80 24.49 -30.09 -6.37
CA TYR A 80 25.95 -30.03 -6.50
C TYR A 80 26.68 -29.85 -5.16
N ARG A 81 25.93 -29.66 -4.06
CA ARG A 81 26.46 -29.53 -2.69
C ARG A 81 27.41 -28.34 -2.53
N PHE A 82 27.28 -27.33 -3.38
CA PHE A 82 28.06 -26.10 -3.22
C PHE A 82 27.53 -25.30 -2.04
N ILE A 83 28.45 -24.62 -1.35
CA ILE A 83 28.16 -23.64 -0.32
C ILE A 83 28.71 -22.31 -0.83
N GLY A 84 28.06 -21.21 -0.47
CA GLY A 84 28.55 -19.90 -0.84
C GLY A 84 27.98 -18.78 0.00
N THR A 85 28.28 -17.56 -0.41
CA THR A 85 27.67 -16.34 0.11
C THR A 85 26.91 -15.65 -0.98
N TRP A 86 25.73 -15.12 -0.64
CA TRP A 86 24.96 -14.27 -1.53
C TRP A 86 24.96 -12.83 -1.02
N LYS A 87 24.85 -11.86 -1.93
CA LYS A 87 24.55 -10.46 -1.63
C LYS A 87 23.56 -9.95 -2.66
N ILE A 88 22.60 -9.14 -2.24
CA ILE A 88 21.77 -8.33 -3.13
C ILE A 88 22.24 -6.89 -3.00
N ASP A 89 22.54 -6.29 -4.16
CA ASP A 89 22.86 -4.88 -4.28
C ASP A 89 22.08 -4.34 -5.47
N GLN A 90 21.22 -3.36 -5.23
CA GLN A 90 20.29 -2.86 -6.24
C GLN A 90 19.45 -4.00 -6.83
N ASN A 91 19.57 -4.23 -8.14
CA ASN A 91 18.85 -5.25 -8.89
C ASN A 91 19.67 -6.51 -9.19
N CYS A 92 20.82 -6.67 -8.53
CA CYS A 92 21.75 -7.75 -8.79
C CYS A 92 21.89 -8.66 -7.58
N LEU A 93 21.72 -9.97 -7.81
CA LEU A 93 22.05 -11.05 -6.90
C LEU A 93 23.46 -11.54 -7.23
N PHE A 94 24.38 -11.32 -6.31
CA PHE A 94 25.77 -11.78 -6.37
C PHE A 94 25.88 -13.11 -5.65
N LEU A 95 26.34 -14.15 -6.33
CA LEU A 95 26.60 -15.47 -5.76
C LEU A 95 28.09 -15.74 -5.81
N ARG A 96 28.72 -15.87 -4.64
CA ARG A 96 30.13 -16.25 -4.50
C ARG A 96 30.21 -17.68 -3.99
N TRP A 97 30.84 -18.56 -4.76
CA TRP A 97 30.93 -19.99 -4.48
C TRP A 97 32.20 -20.34 -3.68
N ASP A 98 32.05 -21.06 -2.57
CA ASP A 98 33.19 -21.59 -1.82
C ASP A 98 33.74 -22.80 -2.60
N GLY A 99 34.99 -22.68 -3.11
CA GLY A 99 35.69 -23.78 -3.80
C GLY A 99 35.84 -23.65 -5.32
N ARG A 100 35.25 -22.64 -5.97
CA ARG A 100 35.50 -22.31 -7.39
C ARG A 100 36.46 -21.14 -7.56
N ASP A 101 37.61 -21.14 -6.89
CA ASP A 101 38.61 -20.05 -6.94
C ASP A 101 38.05 -18.64 -6.70
N GLY A 102 36.94 -18.53 -5.97
CA GLY A 102 36.25 -17.27 -5.73
C GLY A 102 35.47 -16.73 -6.93
N GLN A 103 35.13 -17.58 -7.91
CA GLN A 103 34.21 -17.26 -9.00
C GLN A 103 32.91 -16.67 -8.42
N MET A 104 32.47 -15.58 -9.04
CA MET A 104 31.28 -14.85 -8.66
C MET A 104 30.33 -14.80 -9.85
N ASP A 105 29.11 -15.28 -9.65
CA ASP A 105 28.02 -15.09 -10.59
C ASP A 105 27.22 -13.84 -10.21
N VAL A 106 26.87 -13.05 -11.21
CA VAL A 106 26.04 -11.85 -11.05
C VAL A 106 24.77 -12.08 -11.84
N LEU A 107 23.68 -12.37 -11.14
CA LEU A 107 22.37 -12.52 -11.74
C LEU A 107 21.60 -11.20 -11.56
N ARG A 108 21.00 -10.70 -12.63
CA ARG A 108 20.15 -9.52 -12.60
C ARG A 108 18.71 -9.97 -12.41
N ALA A 109 17.97 -9.33 -11.50
CA ALA A 109 16.54 -9.55 -11.38
C ALA A 109 15.85 -9.16 -12.70
N ASP A 110 14.98 -10.05 -13.18
CA ASP A 110 14.06 -9.77 -14.27
C ASP A 110 12.94 -8.83 -13.75
N ARG A 111 11.93 -8.48 -14.56
CA ARG A 111 10.88 -7.52 -14.18
C ARG A 111 10.02 -7.93 -12.95
N ILE A 112 10.27 -9.10 -12.39
CA ILE A 112 9.60 -9.72 -11.24
C ILE A 112 10.62 -10.10 -10.16
N ASP A 113 10.26 -10.02 -8.88
CA ASP A 113 11.13 -10.36 -7.72
C ASP A 113 11.53 -11.84 -7.65
N ILE A 114 10.82 -12.72 -8.34
CA ILE A 114 11.07 -14.16 -8.30
C ILE A 114 12.04 -14.67 -9.36
N ALA A 115 12.51 -13.87 -10.32
CA ALA A 115 13.34 -14.37 -11.42
C ALA A 115 14.62 -13.56 -11.58
N TYR A 116 15.75 -14.26 -11.72
CA TYR A 116 17.06 -13.66 -11.95
C TYR A 116 17.77 -14.37 -13.11
N SER A 117 18.51 -13.61 -13.91
CA SER A 117 19.26 -14.12 -15.05
C SER A 117 20.65 -13.49 -15.17
N ASN A 118 21.66 -14.28 -15.52
CA ASN A 118 23.00 -13.81 -15.86
C ASN A 118 23.17 -13.83 -17.39
N PRO A 119 23.26 -12.66 -18.06
CA PRO A 119 23.37 -12.61 -19.53
C PRO A 119 24.64 -13.23 -20.09
N GLN A 120 25.73 -13.26 -19.31
CA GLN A 120 27.04 -13.75 -19.71
C GLN A 120 27.13 -15.28 -19.58
N THR A 121 26.80 -15.81 -18.40
CA THR A 121 26.88 -17.26 -18.13
C THR A 121 25.62 -18.01 -18.54
N LYS A 122 24.55 -17.29 -18.90
CA LYS A 122 23.20 -17.82 -19.17
C LYS A 122 22.60 -18.60 -17.99
N MET A 123 23.14 -18.38 -16.79
CA MET A 123 22.56 -18.92 -15.56
C MET A 123 21.22 -18.24 -15.27
N THR A 124 20.22 -19.01 -14.86
CA THR A 124 18.93 -18.49 -14.42
C THR A 124 18.61 -19.02 -13.02
N LEU A 125 17.87 -18.24 -12.25
CA LEU A 125 17.37 -18.58 -10.93
C LEU A 125 15.93 -18.12 -10.83
N ARG A 126 15.01 -19.01 -10.46
CA ARG A 126 13.62 -18.67 -10.18
C ARG A 126 13.29 -19.06 -8.75
N VAL A 127 12.97 -18.09 -7.90
CA VAL A 127 12.45 -18.32 -6.55
C VAL A 127 11.17 -19.15 -6.65
N THR A 128 11.14 -20.26 -5.93
CA THR A 128 10.02 -21.19 -5.85
C THR A 128 9.36 -21.20 -4.48
N GLU A 129 10.10 -20.87 -3.43
CA GLU A 129 9.56 -20.74 -2.07
C GLU A 129 10.31 -19.63 -1.30
N PRO A 130 9.65 -18.84 -0.44
CA PRO A 130 8.19 -18.70 -0.33
C PRO A 130 7.57 -18.06 -1.60
N ASP A 131 6.23 -18.13 -1.71
CA ASP A 131 5.48 -17.50 -2.82
C ASP A 131 5.66 -15.98 -2.88
N VAL A 132 5.93 -15.35 -1.72
CA VAL A 132 6.24 -13.91 -1.60
C VAL A 132 7.65 -13.76 -1.08
N VAL A 133 8.54 -13.19 -1.91
CA VAL A 133 9.97 -13.04 -1.58
C VAL A 133 10.14 -12.14 -0.34
N PRO A 134 10.83 -12.60 0.72
CA PRO A 134 11.00 -11.79 1.92
C PRO A 134 11.89 -10.57 1.62
N PHE A 135 11.63 -9.44 2.28
CA PHE A 135 12.33 -8.17 2.06
C PHE A 135 13.86 -8.27 2.10
N TRP A 136 14.42 -9.16 2.94
CA TRP A 136 15.86 -9.38 3.02
C TRP A 136 16.46 -10.00 1.74
N PHE A 137 15.61 -10.58 0.88
CA PHE A 137 15.95 -11.19 -0.40
C PHE A 137 15.32 -10.49 -1.62
N THR A 138 14.50 -9.46 -1.42
CA THR A 138 13.92 -8.68 -2.53
C THR A 138 14.94 -7.69 -3.10
N PRO A 139 15.10 -7.56 -4.43
CA PRO A 139 15.98 -6.54 -5.05
C PRO A 139 15.48 -5.11 -4.83
N ASP A 140 16.36 -4.10 -4.77
CA ASP A 140 15.95 -2.69 -4.55
C ASP A 140 15.11 -2.11 -5.69
N CYS A 141 15.38 -2.47 -6.94
CA CYS A 141 14.58 -1.93 -8.05
C CYS A 141 13.15 -2.47 -8.03
N VAL A 142 12.99 -3.70 -7.52
CA VAL A 142 11.70 -4.32 -7.36
C VAL A 142 11.06 -3.82 -6.05
N SER A 143 11.84 -3.63 -4.99
CA SER A 143 11.37 -2.99 -3.76
C SER A 143 10.97 -1.54 -3.96
N LYS A 144 11.49 -0.82 -4.96
CA LYS A 144 11.06 0.53 -5.33
C LYS A 144 9.80 0.53 -6.20
N ARG A 145 9.59 -0.52 -7.01
CA ARG A 145 8.28 -0.78 -7.63
C ARG A 145 7.23 -1.13 -6.57
N PHE A 146 7.67 -1.77 -5.47
CA PHE A 146 6.82 -2.12 -4.32
C PHE A 146 6.86 -1.10 -3.17
N GLU A 147 7.70 -0.07 -3.23
CA GLU A 147 7.48 1.17 -2.50
C GLU A 147 6.23 1.66 -3.19
N ARG A 148 5.06 1.24 -2.69
CA ARG A 148 3.77 1.70 -3.16
C ARG A 148 3.97 3.17 -3.37
N SER A 149 4.03 3.57 -4.64
CA SER A 149 4.01 4.96 -5.03
C SER A 149 2.75 5.43 -4.34
N ASP A 150 2.89 6.08 -3.20
CA ASP A 150 1.71 6.46 -2.46
C ASP A 150 1.22 7.71 -3.17
N GLU A 151 0.64 7.46 -4.33
CA GLU A 151 0.05 8.45 -5.22
C GLU A 151 -0.98 9.24 -4.43
N SER A 152 -1.57 8.61 -3.39
CA SER A 152 -2.40 9.31 -2.43
C SER A 152 -1.60 10.36 -1.63
N LEU A 153 -0.42 10.05 -1.09
CA LEU A 153 0.44 11.05 -0.45
C LEU A 153 0.92 12.14 -1.41
N LYS A 154 1.33 11.77 -2.63
CA LYS A 154 1.76 12.75 -3.65
C LYS A 154 0.64 13.74 -4.00
N ASN A 155 -0.61 13.31 -3.93
CA ASN A 155 -1.77 14.12 -4.29
C ASN A 155 -2.54 14.67 -3.08
N PHE A 156 -2.03 14.51 -1.85
CA PHE A 156 -2.76 14.81 -0.61
C PHE A 156 -4.16 14.19 -0.55
N GLU A 157 -4.27 12.95 -0.98
CA GLU A 157 -5.47 12.14 -0.92
C GLU A 157 -5.45 11.21 0.29
N CYS A 158 -6.64 10.79 0.70
CA CYS A 158 -6.80 9.79 1.73
C CYS A 158 -6.42 8.40 1.19
N GLY A 159 -5.47 7.71 1.82
CA GLY A 159 -5.08 6.34 1.43
C GLY A 159 -6.19 5.27 1.54
N VAL A 160 -7.39 5.62 2.04
CA VAL A 160 -8.56 4.72 2.10
C VAL A 160 -9.55 4.99 0.97
N CYS A 161 -9.89 6.24 0.67
CA CYS A 161 -10.92 6.57 -0.31
C CYS A 161 -10.39 7.35 -1.53
N TYR A 162 -9.10 7.64 -1.59
CA TYR A 162 -8.43 8.42 -2.65
C TYR A 162 -9.05 9.79 -2.98
N PHE A 163 -9.91 10.32 -2.11
CA PHE A 163 -10.38 11.71 -2.21
C PHE A 163 -9.43 12.64 -1.47
N GLU A 164 -9.39 13.89 -1.91
CA GLU A 164 -8.51 14.91 -1.36
C GLU A 164 -8.79 15.10 0.13
N LEU A 165 -7.73 15.15 0.94
CA LEU A 165 -7.81 15.21 2.39
C LEU A 165 -8.55 16.46 2.88
N TRP A 166 -8.35 17.61 2.21
CA TRP A 166 -8.95 18.89 2.59
C TRP A 166 -10.46 18.98 2.36
N LYS A 167 -11.06 18.11 1.53
CA LYS A 167 -12.50 18.14 1.23
C LYS A 167 -13.37 17.73 2.41
N THR A 168 -12.83 16.93 3.32
CA THR A 168 -13.55 16.51 4.53
C THR A 168 -12.63 16.61 5.75
N LYS A 169 -13.12 16.24 6.92
CA LYS A 169 -12.32 16.27 8.14
C LYS A 169 -11.20 15.24 8.04
N ALA A 170 -9.96 15.70 7.97
CA ALA A 170 -8.79 14.83 8.06
C ALA A 170 -8.53 14.36 9.50
N ALA A 171 -7.77 13.28 9.64
CA ALA A 171 -7.40 12.71 10.92
C ALA A 171 -5.98 12.13 10.90
N ALA A 172 -5.37 12.20 12.08
CA ALA A 172 -4.15 11.48 12.40
C ALA A 172 -4.50 10.19 13.16
N MET A 173 -3.81 9.10 12.83
CA MET A 173 -3.92 7.82 13.52
C MET A 173 -3.01 7.81 14.74
N ARG A 174 -3.53 7.39 15.89
CA ARG A 174 -2.85 7.39 17.18
C ARG A 174 -2.89 6.03 17.87
N ARG A 175 -1.88 5.80 18.69
CA ARG A 175 -1.86 4.76 19.70
C ARG A 175 -1.62 5.42 21.04
N TYR A 176 -2.64 5.36 21.90
CA TYR A 176 -2.70 6.19 23.09
C TYR A 176 -2.61 7.68 22.72
N THR A 177 -1.75 8.45 23.39
CA THR A 177 -1.60 9.88 23.15
C THR A 177 -0.67 10.23 21.99
N ARG A 178 -0.09 9.27 21.27
CA ARG A 178 0.91 9.52 20.23
C ARG A 178 0.46 9.07 18.84
N ARG A 179 0.79 9.84 17.81
CA ARG A 179 0.72 9.43 16.42
C ARG A 179 1.59 8.21 16.18
N VAL A 180 1.15 7.37 15.27
CA VAL A 180 1.87 6.13 14.91
C VAL A 180 2.58 6.23 13.57
N CYS A 181 2.19 7.19 12.73
CA CYS A 181 2.79 7.46 11.44
C CYS A 181 2.45 8.88 10.95
N GLU A 182 3.14 9.30 9.90
CA GLU A 182 3.04 10.61 9.23
C GLU A 182 1.79 10.73 8.35
N HIS A 183 1.19 9.60 7.96
CA HIS A 183 0.04 9.54 7.06
C HIS A 183 -1.22 10.14 7.68
N TYR A 184 -1.95 10.87 6.85
CA TYR A 184 -3.28 11.38 7.14
C TYR A 184 -4.32 10.63 6.31
N VAL A 185 -5.52 10.51 6.86
CA VAL A 185 -6.70 9.92 6.22
C VAL A 185 -7.92 10.75 6.62
N HIS A 186 -9.06 10.60 5.96
CA HIS A 186 -10.28 11.21 6.48
C HIS A 186 -10.68 10.58 7.82
N TYR A 187 -11.21 11.38 8.72
CA TYR A 187 -11.65 10.98 10.06
C TYR A 187 -12.66 9.84 10.00
N GLU A 188 -13.62 9.92 9.08
CA GLU A 188 -14.62 8.86 8.86
C GLU A 188 -13.98 7.58 8.34
N CYS A 189 -13.00 7.69 7.43
CA CYS A 189 -12.23 6.54 6.92
C CYS A 189 -11.45 5.85 8.03
N ALA A 190 -10.73 6.59 8.86
CA ALA A 190 -9.96 6.03 9.97
C ALA A 190 -10.86 5.37 11.02
N THR A 191 -12.03 5.97 11.30
CA THR A 191 -13.01 5.42 12.24
C THR A 191 -13.61 4.13 11.69
N HIS A 192 -13.93 4.09 10.40
CA HIS A 192 -14.40 2.88 9.73
C HIS A 192 -13.41 1.72 9.85
N LEU A 193 -12.11 1.98 9.64
CA LEU A 193 -11.06 0.98 9.81
C LEU A 193 -11.00 0.43 11.25
N LEU A 194 -11.17 1.28 12.27
CA LEU A 194 -11.24 0.82 13.67
C LEU A 194 -12.46 -0.06 13.93
N ASP A 195 -13.62 0.33 13.40
CA ASP A 195 -14.85 -0.42 13.59
C ASP A 195 -14.77 -1.78 12.90
N GLU A 196 -14.23 -1.83 11.68
CA GLU A 196 -13.98 -3.07 10.93
C GLU A 196 -12.98 -4.01 11.64
N ALA A 197 -11.90 -3.47 12.18
CA ALA A 197 -10.94 -4.26 12.96
C ALA A 197 -11.61 -4.92 14.18
N ARG A 198 -12.54 -4.22 14.83
CA ARG A 198 -13.29 -4.72 15.99
C ARG A 198 -14.33 -5.77 15.61
N THR A 199 -15.08 -5.54 14.53
CA THR A 199 -16.22 -6.40 14.16
C THR A 199 -15.79 -7.66 13.42
N GLU A 200 -14.92 -7.54 12.41
CA GLU A 200 -14.59 -8.65 11.51
C GLU A 200 -13.47 -9.54 12.07
N HIS A 201 -12.53 -8.94 12.82
CA HIS A 201 -11.31 -9.64 13.25
C HIS A 201 -11.22 -9.83 14.76
N GLY A 202 -12.15 -9.26 15.55
CA GLY A 202 -12.04 -9.23 17.00
C GLY A 202 -10.78 -8.52 17.51
N ARG A 203 -10.17 -7.67 16.68
CA ARG A 203 -8.93 -6.92 17.00
C ARG A 203 -9.29 -5.59 17.65
N SER A 204 -8.49 -5.16 18.63
CA SER A 204 -8.64 -3.85 19.26
C SER A 204 -7.88 -2.73 18.53
N GLU A 205 -7.08 -3.07 17.52
CA GLU A 205 -6.22 -2.16 16.77
C GLU A 205 -6.46 -2.36 15.26
N ALA A 206 -6.52 -1.25 14.52
CA ALA A 206 -6.51 -1.23 13.06
C ALA A 206 -5.10 -0.92 12.54
N GLU A 207 -4.88 -1.07 11.24
CA GLU A 207 -3.60 -0.82 10.58
C GLU A 207 -3.75 0.31 9.57
N CYS A 208 -2.75 1.20 9.53
CA CYS A 208 -2.69 2.27 8.53
C CYS A 208 -2.67 1.65 7.12
N PRO A 209 -3.55 2.08 6.19
CA PRO A 209 -3.63 1.50 4.84
C PRO A 209 -2.37 1.75 4.00
N VAL A 210 -1.59 2.76 4.37
CA VAL A 210 -0.35 3.14 3.68
C VAL A 210 0.83 2.32 4.15
N CYS A 211 1.11 2.36 5.46
CA CYS A 211 2.37 1.83 6.02
C CYS A 211 2.19 0.66 6.99
N GLY A 212 0.96 0.21 7.25
CA GLY A 212 0.67 -0.89 8.17
C GLY A 212 0.82 -0.54 9.67
N ALA A 213 1.16 0.70 10.02
CA ALA A 213 1.29 1.11 11.42
C ALA A 213 -0.01 0.88 12.20
N ARG A 214 0.08 0.16 13.32
CA ARG A 214 -1.07 -0.19 14.16
C ARG A 214 -1.53 1.00 15.01
N PHE A 215 -2.83 1.27 14.99
CA PHE A 215 -3.46 2.36 15.74
C PHE A 215 -4.75 1.90 16.44
N ASN A 216 -5.12 2.58 17.53
CA ASN A 216 -6.32 2.29 18.31
C ASN A 216 -7.17 3.53 18.63
N GLU A 217 -6.71 4.71 18.23
CA GLU A 217 -7.37 5.99 18.39
C GLU A 217 -7.24 6.81 17.11
N VAL A 218 -8.28 7.58 16.79
CA VAL A 218 -8.31 8.52 15.65
C VAL A 218 -8.56 9.91 16.19
N LYS A 219 -7.74 10.87 15.77
CA LYS A 219 -7.86 12.26 16.18
C LYS A 219 -8.03 13.16 14.97
N GLU A 220 -9.12 13.92 14.93
CA GLU A 220 -9.36 14.94 13.91
C GLU A 220 -8.23 15.97 13.89
N VAL A 221 -7.73 16.30 12.70
CA VAL A 221 -6.76 17.38 12.49
C VAL A 221 -7.49 18.71 12.67
N PRO A 222 -7.11 19.55 13.65
CA PRO A 222 -7.79 20.83 13.89
C PRO A 222 -7.69 21.77 12.69
N ASP A 223 -8.69 22.63 12.50
CA ASP A 223 -8.61 23.69 11.50
C ASP A 223 -7.55 24.72 11.91
N ILE A 224 -6.51 24.89 11.08
CA ILE A 224 -5.39 25.79 11.35
C ILE A 224 -5.81 27.25 11.55
N LEU A 225 -6.92 27.68 10.97
CA LEU A 225 -7.42 29.05 11.10
C LEU A 225 -8.16 29.26 12.43
N LYS A 226 -8.73 28.18 13.00
CA LYS A 226 -9.53 28.23 14.23
C LYS A 226 -8.70 27.89 15.47
N ASP A 227 -7.88 26.84 15.38
CA ASP A 227 -7.01 26.38 16.47
C ASP A 227 -5.61 26.01 15.95
N PRO A 228 -4.78 27.02 15.63
CA PRO A 228 -3.44 26.82 15.09
C PRO A 228 -2.52 26.06 16.06
N ARG A 229 -2.74 26.19 17.38
CA ARG A 229 -1.92 25.50 18.38
C ARG A 229 -2.21 24.01 18.41
N ALA A 230 -3.49 23.63 18.40
CA ALA A 230 -3.86 22.23 18.33
C ALA A 230 -3.48 21.60 16.98
N TRP A 231 -3.58 22.36 15.88
CA TRP A 231 -3.07 21.91 14.57
C TRP A 231 -1.58 21.58 14.65
N PHE A 232 -0.76 22.49 15.17
CA PHE A 232 0.70 22.30 15.33
C PHE A 232 1.01 21.01 16.10
N GLN A 233 0.34 20.79 17.24
CA GLN A 233 0.53 19.60 18.08
C GLN A 233 0.14 18.28 17.41
N ILE A 234 -0.77 18.31 16.44
CA ILE A 234 -1.17 17.12 15.68
C ILE A 234 -0.25 16.89 14.50
N VAL A 235 0.25 17.97 13.88
CA VAL A 235 1.15 17.88 12.73
C VAL A 235 2.56 17.42 13.11
N ASP A 236 3.02 17.80 14.31
CA ASP A 236 4.23 17.28 14.97
C ASP A 236 4.09 15.76 15.19
N ALA A 237 4.60 14.98 14.24
CA ALA A 237 4.40 13.55 14.16
C ALA A 237 5.32 12.79 15.12
N ASP A 238 6.53 13.31 15.34
CA ASP A 238 7.54 12.72 16.21
C ASP A 238 7.50 13.23 17.66
N TYR A 239 6.66 14.24 17.95
CA TYR A 239 6.52 14.90 19.24
C TYR A 239 7.80 15.63 19.70
N GLY A 240 8.59 16.13 18.74
CA GLY A 240 9.79 16.92 19.01
C GLY A 240 9.49 18.33 19.55
N GLY A 241 8.27 18.83 19.36
CA GLY A 241 7.87 20.20 19.70
C GLY A 241 8.21 21.23 18.61
N GLU A 242 8.68 20.76 17.46
CA GLU A 242 9.16 21.53 16.31
C GLU A 242 8.65 20.83 15.04
N LEU A 243 8.41 21.58 13.96
CA LEU A 243 7.96 21.03 12.69
C LEU A 243 9.06 21.07 11.65
N ASN A 244 9.41 19.93 11.09
CA ASN A 244 10.28 19.88 9.92
C ASN A 244 9.49 20.18 8.61
N ARG A 245 10.21 20.33 7.50
CA ARG A 245 9.60 20.65 6.18
C ARG A 245 8.55 19.63 5.74
N ALA A 246 8.78 18.35 5.96
CA ALA A 246 7.86 17.28 5.53
C ALA A 246 6.56 17.31 6.36
N GLU A 247 6.66 17.58 7.66
CA GLU A 247 5.51 17.73 8.55
C GLU A 247 4.66 18.94 8.14
N VAL A 248 5.29 20.08 7.89
CA VAL A 248 4.61 21.29 7.40
C VAL A 248 3.91 21.01 6.07
N LEU A 249 4.61 20.39 5.12
CA LEU A 249 4.06 20.06 3.81
C LEU A 249 2.84 19.14 3.91
N ASN A 250 2.98 18.01 4.59
CA ASN A 250 1.91 17.02 4.71
C ASN A 250 0.74 17.57 5.55
N GLY A 251 1.02 18.30 6.63
CA GLY A 251 0.00 18.92 7.47
C GLY A 251 -0.80 19.98 6.73
N LEU A 252 -0.14 20.85 5.96
CA LEU A 252 -0.82 21.90 5.21
C LEU A 252 -1.60 21.32 4.03
N GLY A 253 -1.01 20.39 3.27
CA GLY A 253 -1.69 19.70 2.17
C GLY A 253 -2.93 18.93 2.60
N THR A 254 -2.95 18.47 3.85
CA THR A 254 -4.11 17.81 4.46
C THR A 254 -5.25 18.79 4.79
N THR A 255 -4.94 20.06 5.04
CA THR A 255 -5.93 21.05 5.52
C THR A 255 -6.32 22.12 4.51
N LEU A 256 -5.53 22.30 3.45
CA LEU A 256 -5.70 23.39 2.49
C LEU A 256 -5.90 22.84 1.07
N PRO A 257 -6.76 23.47 0.25
CA PRO A 257 -6.98 23.10 -1.14
C PRO A 257 -5.82 23.58 -2.02
N ILE A 258 -4.64 22.99 -1.89
CA ILE A 258 -3.43 23.40 -2.61
C ILE A 258 -2.75 22.18 -3.22
N ALA A 259 -2.43 22.26 -4.51
CA ALA A 259 -1.64 21.23 -5.19
C ALA A 259 -0.25 21.09 -4.55
N ARG A 260 0.22 19.85 -4.37
CA ARG A 260 1.47 19.54 -3.69
C ARG A 260 2.67 20.31 -4.21
N GLU A 261 2.90 20.31 -5.51
CA GLU A 261 4.02 21.01 -6.14
C GLU A 261 4.04 22.51 -5.80
N LYS A 262 2.86 23.16 -5.79
CA LYS A 262 2.75 24.59 -5.44
C LYS A 262 3.05 24.82 -3.97
N LEU A 263 2.59 23.92 -3.10
CA LEU A 263 2.86 24.00 -1.67
C LEU A 263 4.34 23.74 -1.37
N GLU A 264 4.97 22.74 -1.99
CA GLU A 264 6.40 22.47 -1.89
C GLU A 264 7.23 23.68 -2.32
N ASN A 265 6.91 24.27 -3.48
CA ASN A 265 7.56 25.48 -3.96
C ASN A 265 7.37 26.67 -3.00
N ALA A 266 6.17 26.86 -2.44
CA ALA A 266 5.92 27.92 -1.48
C ALA A 266 6.74 27.71 -0.19
N ILE A 267 6.79 26.46 0.31
CA ILE A 267 7.58 26.09 1.49
C ILE A 267 9.06 26.35 1.22
N GLU A 268 9.61 25.92 0.10
CA GLU A 268 11.04 26.12 -0.22
C GLU A 268 11.42 27.59 -0.30
N ASN A 269 10.60 28.40 -0.96
CA ASN A 269 10.88 29.82 -1.18
C ASN A 269 10.76 30.66 0.10
N HIS A 270 9.86 30.28 1.03
CA HIS A 270 9.57 31.07 2.23
C HIS A 270 10.09 30.44 3.53
N TRP A 271 10.74 29.27 3.48
CA TRP A 271 11.19 28.56 4.69
C TRP A 271 12.02 29.45 5.62
N HIS A 272 12.98 30.18 5.06
CA HIS A 272 13.88 31.08 5.78
C HIS A 272 13.16 32.24 6.50
N GLU A 273 11.93 32.57 6.13
CA GLU A 273 11.10 33.56 6.83
C GLU A 273 10.43 32.96 8.07
N TRP A 274 10.12 31.66 8.02
CA TRP A 274 9.44 30.93 9.09
C TRP A 274 10.40 30.27 10.09
N ASP A 275 11.63 30.00 9.65
CA ASP A 275 12.76 29.46 10.40
C ASP A 275 13.91 30.48 10.38
N PRO A 276 13.80 31.58 11.15
CA PRO A 276 14.76 32.68 11.14
C PRO A 276 16.11 32.33 11.79
N ASP A 277 16.16 31.28 12.62
CA ASP A 277 17.40 30.81 13.24
C ASP A 277 18.15 29.77 12.40
N GLY A 278 17.50 29.24 11.35
CA GLY A 278 18.09 28.31 10.39
C GLY A 278 18.32 26.93 10.97
N SER A 279 17.53 26.53 11.98
CA SER A 279 17.60 25.22 12.61
C SER A 279 17.19 24.07 11.67
N GLY A 280 16.45 24.38 10.60
CA GLY A 280 15.84 23.41 9.69
C GLY A 280 14.44 22.98 10.15
N THR A 281 13.93 23.57 11.22
CA THR A 281 12.66 23.23 11.87
C THR A 281 11.94 24.50 12.32
N ILE A 282 10.62 24.43 12.54
CA ILE A 282 9.81 25.55 13.02
C ILE A 282 9.30 25.23 14.42
N THR A 283 9.75 25.97 15.42
CA THR A 283 9.24 25.86 16.78
C THR A 283 7.81 26.39 16.88
N ALA A 284 7.06 25.98 17.92
CA ALA A 284 5.72 26.51 18.18
C ALA A 284 5.70 28.05 18.36
N ARG A 285 6.82 28.65 18.78
CA ARG A 285 6.96 30.10 18.92
C ARG A 285 7.08 30.78 17.57
N GLU A 286 7.91 30.26 16.68
CA GLU A 286 8.11 30.80 15.32
C GLU A 286 6.86 30.65 14.48
N PHE A 287 6.21 29.49 14.56
CA PHE A 287 4.92 29.24 13.91
C PHE A 287 3.87 30.31 14.25
N MET A 288 3.83 30.76 15.51
CA MET A 288 2.87 31.74 16.03
C MET A 288 3.36 33.20 15.96
N LEU A 289 4.56 33.47 15.44
CA LEU A 289 5.15 34.80 15.45
C LEU A 289 4.33 35.78 14.60
N SER A 290 3.87 36.88 15.21
CA SER A 290 2.97 37.83 14.52
C SER A 290 3.67 38.54 13.36
N GLY A 291 2.99 38.60 12.21
CA GLY A 291 3.42 39.27 10.98
C GLY A 291 4.37 38.46 10.08
N VAL A 292 5.07 37.45 10.61
CA VAL A 292 6.11 36.70 9.89
C VAL A 292 5.98 35.17 10.01
N GLY A 293 5.38 34.67 11.09
CA GLY A 293 5.23 33.23 11.30
C GLY A 293 4.35 32.55 10.24
N LEU A 294 4.58 31.26 10.02
CA LEU A 294 3.87 30.43 9.05
C LEU A 294 2.33 30.57 9.17
N LYS A 295 1.79 30.63 10.39
CA LYS A 295 0.35 30.85 10.62
C LYS A 295 -0.16 32.14 9.98
N ASP A 296 0.54 33.25 10.19
CA ASP A 296 0.15 34.56 9.66
C ASP A 296 0.37 34.64 8.14
N TYR A 297 1.36 33.92 7.61
CA TYR A 297 1.53 33.74 6.16
C TYR A 297 0.30 33.04 5.56
N ILE A 298 -0.12 31.90 6.11
CA ILE A 298 -1.27 31.14 5.62
C ILE A 298 -2.53 31.99 5.64
N ILE A 299 -2.82 32.69 6.74
CA ILE A 299 -4.00 33.55 6.85
C ILE A 299 -4.01 34.65 5.78
N ARG A 300 -2.85 35.27 5.52
CA ARG A 300 -2.73 36.34 4.50
C ARG A 300 -2.93 35.81 3.08
N HIS A 301 -2.45 34.60 2.81
CA HIS A 301 -2.40 34.05 1.46
C HIS A 301 -3.49 33.03 1.16
N ILE A 302 -4.35 32.65 2.12
CA ILE A 302 -5.29 31.55 1.94
C ILE A 302 -6.21 31.73 0.72
N LYS A 303 -6.69 32.95 0.47
CA LYS A 303 -7.53 33.24 -0.71
C LYS A 303 -6.77 33.07 -2.02
N ASP A 304 -5.50 33.47 -2.04
CA ASP A 304 -4.64 33.31 -3.22
C ASP A 304 -4.31 31.82 -3.43
N LEU A 305 -4.12 31.09 -2.33
CA LEU A 305 -3.86 29.66 -2.32
C LEU A 305 -5.09 28.87 -2.79
N GLU A 306 -6.30 29.23 -2.34
CA GLU A 306 -7.57 28.66 -2.79
C GLU A 306 -7.83 28.94 -4.27
N ALA A 307 -7.72 30.20 -4.70
CA ALA A 307 -8.00 30.60 -6.08
C ALA A 307 -7.04 29.95 -7.10
N LYS A 308 -5.81 29.66 -6.67
CA LYS A 308 -4.79 28.99 -7.49
C LYS A 308 -4.74 27.48 -7.28
N GLY A 309 -5.46 26.96 -6.30
CA GLY A 309 -5.30 25.62 -5.72
C GLY A 309 -6.34 24.58 -6.12
N MET A 310 -7.25 24.90 -7.05
CA MET A 310 -8.08 23.91 -7.76
C MET A 310 -7.23 23.03 -8.70
N GLY A 311 -6.26 22.32 -8.12
CA GLY A 311 -5.37 21.38 -8.78
C GLY A 311 -5.81 19.92 -8.64
N ALA A 312 -6.98 19.67 -8.04
CA ALA A 312 -7.68 18.44 -8.34
C ALA A 312 -8.15 18.56 -9.79
N ALA A 313 -7.72 17.63 -10.66
CA ALA A 313 -8.34 17.46 -11.96
C ALA A 313 -9.86 17.52 -11.76
N ALA A 314 -10.53 18.44 -12.45
CA ALA A 314 -11.96 18.54 -12.30
C ALA A 314 -12.54 17.16 -12.66
N LEU A 315 -13.64 16.73 -12.04
CA LEU A 315 -14.28 15.48 -12.49
C LEU A 315 -14.59 15.49 -14.00
N ALA A 316 -14.75 16.68 -14.57
CA ALA A 316 -14.91 16.90 -16.01
C ALA A 316 -13.71 16.41 -16.85
N ASP A 317 -12.55 16.19 -16.23
CA ASP A 317 -11.32 15.76 -16.88
C ASP A 317 -11.14 14.24 -16.85
N ILE A 318 -11.92 13.50 -16.04
CA ILE A 318 -11.86 12.03 -16.02
C ILE A 318 -12.62 11.53 -17.24
N PRO A 319 -11.98 10.81 -18.20
CA PRO A 319 -12.67 10.27 -19.36
C PRO A 319 -13.79 9.32 -18.94
N ASP A 320 -14.83 9.21 -19.75
CA ASP A 320 -15.94 8.32 -19.44
C ASP A 320 -15.58 6.88 -19.82
N LEU A 321 -15.58 5.96 -18.85
CA LEU A 321 -15.14 4.57 -19.06
C LEU A 321 -15.99 3.83 -20.11
N ASP A 322 -17.29 4.14 -20.20
CA ASP A 322 -18.21 3.45 -21.12
C ASP A 322 -18.00 3.89 -22.57
N THR A 323 -17.62 5.15 -22.78
CA THR A 323 -17.51 5.75 -24.12
C THR A 323 -16.07 5.94 -24.61
N HIS A 324 -15.11 6.06 -23.70
CA HIS A 324 -13.70 6.35 -23.96
C HIS A 324 -12.79 5.50 -23.04
N PRO A 325 -12.88 4.15 -23.08
CA PRO A 325 -12.17 3.29 -22.13
C PRO A 325 -10.65 3.38 -22.25
N TYR A 326 -10.13 3.61 -23.45
CA TYR A 326 -8.68 3.74 -23.67
C TYR A 326 -8.13 5.01 -23.01
N GLU A 327 -8.80 6.14 -23.24
CA GLU A 327 -8.43 7.41 -22.62
C GLU A 327 -8.58 7.34 -21.09
N TRP A 328 -9.61 6.66 -20.58
CA TRP A 328 -9.77 6.42 -19.14
C TRP A 328 -8.59 5.62 -18.59
N PHE A 329 -8.19 4.55 -19.27
CA PHE A 329 -7.08 3.71 -18.83
C PHE A 329 -5.75 4.48 -18.83
N GLU A 330 -5.45 5.18 -19.93
CA GLU A 330 -4.25 6.03 -20.05
C GLU A 330 -4.24 7.15 -19.00
N TYR A 331 -5.40 7.71 -18.66
CA TYR A 331 -5.51 8.74 -17.63
C TYR A 331 -5.10 8.22 -16.23
N TRP A 332 -5.44 6.96 -15.90
CA TRP A 332 -5.15 6.38 -14.60
C TRP A 332 -3.80 5.67 -14.50
N ASP A 333 -3.16 5.38 -15.62
CA ASP A 333 -1.78 4.89 -15.73
C ASP A 333 -0.79 6.04 -15.46
N ALA A 334 -0.71 6.45 -14.19
CA ALA A 334 -0.09 7.69 -13.77
C ALA A 334 1.42 7.73 -14.06
N ASP A 335 2.07 6.58 -14.12
CA ASP A 335 3.49 6.45 -14.46
C ASP A 335 3.76 6.15 -15.94
N GLY A 336 2.70 5.99 -16.75
CA GLY A 336 2.78 5.68 -18.18
C GLY A 336 3.42 4.32 -18.45
N SER A 337 3.22 3.35 -17.56
CA SER A 337 3.79 2.00 -17.69
C SER A 337 3.13 1.19 -18.81
N GLY A 338 1.97 1.61 -19.29
CA GLY A 338 1.07 0.87 -20.18
C GLY A 338 0.24 -0.18 -19.45
N THR A 339 0.27 -0.20 -18.11
CA THR A 339 -0.48 -1.16 -17.28
C THR A 339 -1.03 -0.47 -16.04
N LEU A 340 -2.13 -0.98 -15.47
CA LEU A 340 -2.62 -0.52 -14.17
C LEU A 340 -2.26 -1.54 -13.09
N GLU A 341 -1.60 -1.07 -12.04
CA GLU A 341 -1.46 -1.84 -10.80
C GLU A 341 -2.80 -1.87 -10.03
N GLN A 342 -2.97 -2.84 -9.12
CA GLN A 342 -4.20 -2.98 -8.33
C GLN A 342 -4.61 -1.66 -7.64
N HIS A 343 -3.65 -0.92 -7.10
CA HIS A 343 -3.95 0.31 -6.36
C HIS A 343 -4.40 1.46 -7.27
N GLU A 344 -3.84 1.56 -8.47
CA GLU A 344 -4.25 2.53 -9.50
C GLU A 344 -5.66 2.22 -9.97
N LEU A 345 -5.96 0.94 -10.24
CA LEU A 345 -7.30 0.50 -10.62
C LEU A 345 -8.35 0.79 -9.53
N VAL A 346 -8.04 0.46 -8.27
CA VAL A 346 -8.93 0.74 -7.14
C VAL A 346 -9.16 2.25 -6.99
N ARG A 347 -8.09 3.05 -7.09
CA ARG A 347 -8.17 4.51 -7.07
C ARG A 347 -9.06 5.02 -8.21
N ALA A 348 -8.84 4.54 -9.42
CA ALA A 348 -9.60 4.90 -10.61
C ALA A 348 -11.10 4.65 -10.43
N PHE A 349 -11.48 3.44 -10.00
CA PHE A 349 -12.89 3.10 -9.76
C PHE A 349 -13.54 3.94 -8.65
N ILE A 350 -12.82 4.22 -7.56
CA ILE A 350 -13.38 5.08 -6.51
C ILE A 350 -13.60 6.50 -7.03
N ARG A 351 -12.64 7.05 -7.76
CA ARG A 351 -12.72 8.42 -8.30
C ARG A 351 -13.77 8.55 -9.40
N THR A 352 -13.99 7.52 -10.19
CA THR A 352 -15.02 7.50 -11.24
C THR A 352 -16.43 7.28 -10.68
N PHE A 353 -16.60 6.37 -9.73
CA PHE A 353 -17.95 5.89 -9.35
C PHE A 353 -18.43 6.30 -7.95
N CYS A 354 -17.55 6.75 -7.06
CA CYS A 354 -17.90 7.07 -5.66
C CYS A 354 -18.08 8.56 -5.42
N VAL A 355 -18.65 9.26 -6.41
CA VAL A 355 -18.89 10.70 -6.40
C VAL A 355 -20.36 10.99 -6.70
N THR A 356 -20.86 12.12 -6.20
CA THR A 356 -22.18 12.63 -6.60
C THR A 356 -22.11 13.25 -8.00
N ASN A 357 -23.27 13.59 -8.57
CA ASN A 357 -23.35 14.34 -9.83
C ASN A 357 -22.66 15.72 -9.78
N TRP A 358 -22.34 16.22 -8.58
CA TRP A 358 -21.63 17.48 -8.35
C TRP A 358 -20.14 17.27 -8.04
N GLY A 359 -19.65 16.03 -8.08
CA GLY A 359 -18.25 15.72 -7.79
C GLY A 359 -17.92 15.55 -6.31
N GLU A 360 -18.91 15.64 -5.42
CA GLU A 360 -18.70 15.44 -3.99
C GLU A 360 -18.44 13.97 -3.67
N PRO A 361 -17.43 13.65 -2.82
CA PRO A 361 -17.12 12.29 -2.40
C PRO A 361 -18.29 11.59 -1.69
N ILE A 362 -18.49 10.30 -1.98
CA ILE A 362 -19.40 9.40 -1.26
C ILE A 362 -18.55 8.35 -0.53
N LEU A 363 -18.06 8.69 0.67
CA LEU A 363 -17.07 7.88 1.41
C LEU A 363 -17.53 6.44 1.67
N ARG A 364 -18.81 6.23 1.98
CA ARG A 364 -19.34 4.88 2.19
C ARG A 364 -19.19 4.00 0.94
N ARG A 365 -19.53 4.54 -0.23
CA ARG A 365 -19.36 3.83 -1.52
C ARG A 365 -17.90 3.56 -1.82
N ALA A 366 -17.00 4.47 -1.43
CA ALA A 366 -15.56 4.26 -1.62
C ALA A 366 -15.03 3.05 -0.83
N PHE A 367 -15.51 2.81 0.40
CA PHE A 367 -15.13 1.60 1.15
C PHE A 367 -15.65 0.33 0.47
N ASP A 368 -16.92 0.32 0.10
CA ASP A 368 -17.55 -0.83 -0.54
C ASP A 368 -16.87 -1.12 -1.90
N MET A 369 -16.56 -0.08 -2.68
CA MET A 369 -15.85 -0.17 -3.95
C MET A 369 -14.42 -0.70 -3.78
N ARG A 370 -13.68 -0.26 -2.76
CA ARG A 370 -12.34 -0.81 -2.47
C ARG A 370 -12.41 -2.30 -2.20
N LYS A 371 -13.33 -2.73 -1.33
CA LYS A 371 -13.50 -4.15 -0.97
C LYS A 371 -13.87 -4.97 -2.20
N LEU A 372 -14.87 -4.51 -2.97
CA LEU A 372 -15.31 -5.15 -4.20
C LEU A 372 -14.14 -5.28 -5.19
N ALA A 373 -13.37 -4.21 -5.38
CA ALA A 373 -12.30 -4.22 -6.36
C ALA A 373 -11.16 -5.18 -6.03
N VAL A 374 -10.80 -5.28 -4.75
CA VAL A 374 -9.83 -6.28 -4.29
C VAL A 374 -10.37 -7.71 -4.45
N VAL A 375 -11.66 -7.93 -4.18
CA VAL A 375 -12.29 -9.25 -4.36
C VAL A 375 -12.28 -9.64 -5.83
N VAL A 376 -12.78 -8.78 -6.73
CA VAL A 376 -12.82 -9.05 -8.17
C VAL A 376 -11.42 -9.30 -8.73
N TRP A 377 -10.44 -8.49 -8.32
CA TRP A 377 -9.03 -8.68 -8.70
C TRP A 377 -8.53 -10.10 -8.35
N ASN A 378 -8.79 -10.55 -7.12
CA ASN A 378 -8.37 -11.88 -6.68
C ASN A 378 -9.18 -13.01 -7.33
N GLU A 379 -10.48 -12.82 -7.58
CA GLU A 379 -11.35 -13.81 -8.24
C GLU A 379 -10.93 -14.08 -9.68
N LEU A 380 -10.41 -13.06 -10.37
CA LEU A 380 -9.82 -13.19 -11.70
C LEU A 380 -8.41 -13.80 -11.68
N GLY A 381 -7.91 -14.19 -10.51
CA GLY A 381 -6.62 -14.86 -10.34
C GLY A 381 -5.42 -13.93 -10.35
N PHE A 382 -5.62 -12.61 -10.32
CA PHE A 382 -4.53 -11.65 -10.23
C PHE A 382 -3.99 -11.59 -8.80
N HIS A 383 -2.67 -11.60 -8.68
CA HIS A 383 -1.95 -11.34 -7.45
C HIS A 383 -1.95 -9.83 -7.13
N PRO A 384 -1.89 -9.38 -5.87
CA PRO A 384 -1.86 -7.95 -5.52
C PRO A 384 -0.67 -7.14 -6.10
N LEU A 385 0.34 -7.83 -6.62
CA LEU A 385 1.53 -7.25 -7.25
C LEU A 385 1.51 -7.33 -8.78
N ASP A 386 0.45 -7.92 -9.34
CA ASP A 386 0.26 -7.94 -10.78
C ASP A 386 -0.12 -6.55 -11.27
N SER A 387 0.09 -6.34 -12.57
CA SER A 387 -0.48 -5.22 -13.30
C SER A 387 -1.23 -5.77 -14.51
N ILE A 388 -2.25 -5.04 -14.94
CA ILE A 388 -3.09 -5.41 -16.08
C ILE A 388 -2.80 -4.45 -17.23
N ASP A 389 -2.63 -4.96 -18.45
CA ASP A 389 -2.60 -4.12 -19.65
C ASP A 389 -4.02 -3.77 -20.11
N PHE A 390 -4.11 -2.85 -21.08
CA PHE A 390 -5.39 -2.37 -21.59
C PHE A 390 -6.20 -3.48 -22.25
N GLU A 391 -5.56 -4.35 -23.02
CA GLU A 391 -6.21 -5.48 -23.67
C GLU A 391 -6.84 -6.43 -22.64
N THR A 392 -6.08 -6.86 -21.63
CA THR A 392 -6.55 -7.72 -20.53
C THR A 392 -7.69 -7.06 -19.75
N PHE A 393 -7.61 -5.74 -19.53
CA PHE A 393 -8.66 -4.99 -18.85
C PHE A 393 -10.02 -5.03 -19.57
N LEU A 394 -10.01 -5.04 -20.92
CA LEU A 394 -11.19 -5.05 -21.78
C LEU A 394 -11.59 -6.42 -22.34
N GLU A 395 -10.89 -7.50 -21.98
CA GLU A 395 -11.29 -8.84 -22.43
C GLU A 395 -12.75 -9.14 -22.02
N PRO A 396 -13.51 -9.93 -22.81
CA PRO A 396 -14.83 -10.40 -22.39
C PRO A 396 -14.76 -11.11 -21.04
N ASP A 397 -15.69 -10.80 -20.12
CA ASP A 397 -15.62 -11.24 -18.72
C ASP A 397 -14.38 -10.73 -17.94
N GLY A 398 -13.68 -9.72 -18.49
CA GLY A 398 -12.53 -9.05 -17.89
C GLY A 398 -12.93 -8.05 -16.81
N LEU A 399 -11.95 -7.27 -16.33
CA LEU A 399 -12.16 -6.31 -15.23
C LEU A 399 -13.15 -5.21 -15.60
N ALA A 400 -13.00 -4.55 -16.75
CA ALA A 400 -13.92 -3.48 -17.14
C ALA A 400 -15.37 -3.99 -17.23
N ASP A 401 -15.56 -5.11 -17.91
CA ASP A 401 -16.86 -5.73 -18.13
C ASP A 401 -17.52 -6.16 -16.81
N THR A 402 -16.76 -6.83 -15.94
CA THR A 402 -17.23 -7.24 -14.62
C THR A 402 -17.70 -6.05 -13.78
N PHE A 403 -16.98 -4.91 -13.82
CA PHE A 403 -17.36 -3.73 -13.05
C PHE A 403 -18.54 -2.98 -13.65
N ILE A 404 -18.57 -2.77 -14.98
CA ILE A 404 -19.68 -2.10 -15.67
C ILE A 404 -20.98 -2.91 -15.48
N HIS A 405 -20.91 -4.24 -15.61
CA HIS A 405 -22.05 -5.11 -15.33
C HIS A 405 -22.50 -5.05 -13.87
N ASN A 406 -21.58 -4.99 -12.90
CA ASN A 406 -21.91 -4.85 -11.48
C ASN A 406 -22.38 -3.43 -11.10
N GLN A 407 -21.99 -2.40 -11.85
CA GLN A 407 -22.41 -1.01 -11.64
C GLN A 407 -23.94 -0.85 -11.76
N ILE A 408 -24.56 -1.62 -12.65
CA ILE A 408 -26.03 -1.71 -12.77
C ILE A 408 -26.64 -2.17 -11.44
N HIS A 409 -25.97 -3.08 -10.72
CA HIS A 409 -26.43 -3.60 -9.45
C HIS A 409 -26.10 -2.67 -8.26
N LEU A 410 -25.00 -1.92 -8.28
CA LEU A 410 -24.68 -0.96 -7.20
C LEU A 410 -25.69 0.18 -7.09
N ASN A 411 -26.31 0.62 -8.20
CA ASN A 411 -27.44 1.55 -8.16
C ASN A 411 -28.68 0.96 -7.45
N ALA A 412 -28.81 -0.37 -7.42
CA ALA A 412 -29.90 -1.06 -6.73
C ALA A 412 -29.68 -1.16 -5.20
N PHE A 413 -28.44 -1.13 -4.71
CA PHE A 413 -28.14 -1.20 -3.27
C PHE A 413 -28.30 0.13 -2.53
N GLY A 414 -28.39 1.27 -3.25
CA GLY A 414 -28.41 2.61 -2.65
C GLY A 414 -29.74 3.36 -2.67
N SER A 415 -30.80 2.83 -3.31
CA SER A 415 -32.08 3.55 -3.49
C SER A 415 -33.15 3.25 -2.41
N GLY A 416 -32.82 2.46 -1.39
CA GLY A 416 -33.76 2.03 -0.37
C GLY A 416 -33.69 2.79 0.96
N SER A 417 -33.92 4.12 1.01
CA SER A 417 -34.50 4.83 2.18
C SER A 417 -34.41 6.36 2.06
N ALA A 418 -35.15 6.96 1.14
CA ALA A 418 -35.53 8.38 1.23
C ALA A 418 -37.02 8.49 0.91
N GLY A 419 -37.83 8.02 1.84
CA GLY A 419 -39.27 8.10 1.80
C GLY A 419 -39.82 7.94 3.21
N PHE A 420 -39.76 9.02 4.00
CA PHE A 420 -40.81 9.55 4.88
C PHE A 420 -40.33 10.85 5.53
#